data_AF-A0A1V3X2V7-F1
#
_entry.id   AF-A0A1V3X2V7-F1
#
_cell.length_a   1.000
_cell.length_b   1.000
_cell.length_c   1.000
_cell.angle_alpha   90.00
_cell.angle_beta   90.00
_cell.angle_gamma   90.00
#
_symmetry.space_group_name_H-M   'P 1'
#
loop_
_entity.id
_entity.type
_entity.pdbx_description
1 polymer ?
#
loop_
_entity_poly.entity_id
_entity_poly.type
_entity_poly.pdbx_seq_one_letter_code
_entity_poly.pdbx_strand_id
1 'polypeptide(L)'
;MPNWVNNALGTPLGPLAGLGTDPAHEGFGSVRFRAEVAGSHNVTPWFNDHSHYYNKGSEALHNMTEIAVGHGNNLAGEGMLAPPRAEERISTPTQVHTPLGTIPLPHVEITTPVTVDPEWDRPGDSVTNDHEFK
;
A
#
# COMPACT_ATOMS: atom_id res chain seq x y z
N MET A 1 -4.52 5.97 19.11
CA MET A 1 -4.38 7.44 19.14
C MET A 1 -3.89 7.87 17.77
N PRO A 2 -4.58 8.78 17.07
CA PRO A 2 -4.13 9.28 15.76
C PRO A 2 -2.74 9.93 15.86
N ASN A 3 -1.89 9.72 14.84
CA ASN A 3 -0.49 10.14 14.84
C ASN A 3 -0.32 11.65 15.08
N TRP A 4 -1.24 12.46 14.54
CA TRP A 4 -1.23 13.91 14.72
C TRP A 4 -1.40 14.34 16.19
N VAL A 5 -2.14 13.59 17.01
CA VAL A 5 -2.36 13.91 18.43
C VAL A 5 -1.08 13.64 19.24
N ASN A 6 -0.38 12.53 18.98
CA ASN A 6 0.88 12.25 19.67
C ASN A 6 1.99 13.22 19.25
N ASN A 7 2.03 13.60 17.98
CA ASN A 7 2.99 14.59 17.46
C ASN A 7 2.72 15.99 18.02
N ALA A 8 1.46 16.43 18.07
CA ALA A 8 1.09 17.75 18.60
C ALA A 8 1.43 17.94 20.08
N LEU A 9 1.46 16.85 20.86
CA LEU A 9 1.75 16.87 22.29
C LEU A 9 3.25 16.67 22.62
N GLY A 10 4.13 16.60 21.61
CA GLY A 10 5.57 16.41 21.84
C GLY A 10 5.95 14.96 22.19
N THR A 11 5.31 13.98 21.55
CA THR A 11 5.59 12.53 21.70
C THR A 11 5.53 12.00 23.16
N PRO A 12 4.54 12.39 23.99
CA PRO A 12 4.49 12.00 25.40
C PRO A 12 4.25 10.50 25.61
N LEU A 13 3.73 9.82 24.59
CA LEU A 13 3.52 8.37 24.59
C LEU A 13 4.71 7.61 23.97
N GLY A 14 5.80 8.31 23.62
CA GLY A 14 6.98 7.76 22.96
C GLY A 14 6.91 7.80 21.42
N PRO A 15 8.04 7.54 20.73
CA PRO A 15 8.14 7.64 19.27
C PRO A 15 7.38 6.56 18.50
N LEU A 16 7.07 5.43 19.15
CA LEU A 16 6.26 4.36 18.57
C LEU A 16 4.76 4.59 18.77
N ALA A 17 4.38 5.45 19.73
CA ALA A 17 2.99 5.82 19.89
C ALA A 17 2.58 6.72 18.73
N GLY A 18 1.46 6.41 18.09
CA GLY A 18 1.04 7.17 16.92
C GLY A 18 1.96 6.96 15.71
N LEU A 19 2.44 5.74 15.48
CA LEU A 19 2.81 5.25 14.14
C LEU A 19 1.65 4.46 13.51
N GLY A 20 0.70 3.99 14.33
CA GLY A 20 -0.36 3.08 13.92
C GLY A 20 -0.01 1.62 14.23
N THR A 21 -0.95 0.71 13.98
CA THR A 21 -0.79 -0.74 14.24
C THR A 21 -0.41 -1.53 12.99
N ASP A 22 -0.53 -0.91 11.81
CA ASP A 22 -0.17 -1.52 10.53
C ASP A 22 1.13 -0.90 10.00
N PRO A 23 2.25 -1.66 9.96
CA PRO A 23 3.50 -1.17 9.44
C PRO A 23 3.48 -0.89 7.93
N ALA A 24 2.44 -1.31 7.20
CA ALA A 24 2.27 -0.99 5.79
C ALA A 24 1.43 0.27 5.54
N HIS A 25 0.89 0.91 6.59
CA HIS A 25 0.05 2.10 6.47
C HIS A 25 0.88 3.39 6.34
N GLU A 26 0.33 4.38 5.63
CA GLU A 26 0.96 5.70 5.37
C GLU A 26 1.53 6.39 6.63
N GLY A 27 0.88 6.24 7.78
CA GLY A 27 1.27 6.92 9.01
C GLY A 27 2.44 6.27 9.77
N PHE A 28 2.86 5.06 9.39
CA PHE A 28 3.84 4.30 10.16
C PHE A 28 5.29 4.77 9.95
N GLY A 29 5.56 5.48 8.85
CA GLY A 29 6.91 5.89 8.48
C GLY A 29 7.74 4.78 7.84
N SER A 30 7.09 3.73 7.32
CA SER A 30 7.72 2.72 6.49
C SER A 30 7.70 3.09 5.01
N VAL A 31 8.52 2.39 4.24
CA VAL A 31 8.45 2.36 2.77
C VAL A 31 8.13 0.93 2.37
N ARG A 32 7.17 0.73 1.47
CA ARG A 32 6.84 -0.58 0.91
C ARG A 32 7.47 -0.73 -0.47
N PHE A 33 7.85 -1.96 -0.81
CA PHE A 33 8.27 -2.34 -2.15
C PHE A 33 7.28 -3.35 -2.74
N ARG A 34 7.22 -3.41 -4.06
CA ARG A 34 6.38 -4.34 -4.80
C ARG A 34 6.92 -5.77 -4.68
N ALA A 35 6.06 -6.75 -4.41
CA ALA A 35 6.49 -8.13 -4.22
C ALA A 35 5.50 -9.15 -4.79
N GLU A 36 4.56 -8.72 -5.61
CA GLU A 36 3.52 -9.60 -6.14
C GLU A 36 4.09 -10.69 -7.04
N VAL A 37 3.41 -11.83 -7.08
CA VAL A 37 3.81 -12.96 -7.93
C VAL A 37 3.14 -12.84 -9.29
N ALA A 38 3.96 -12.74 -10.34
CA ALA A 38 3.48 -12.64 -11.71
C ALA A 38 2.64 -13.87 -12.10
N GLY A 39 1.44 -13.62 -12.63
CA GLY A 39 0.49 -14.68 -13.01
C GLY A 39 -0.29 -15.29 -11.85
N SER A 40 -0.24 -14.72 -10.64
CA SER A 40 -1.12 -15.11 -9.53
C SER A 40 -2.49 -14.42 -9.62
N HIS A 41 -3.56 -15.09 -9.18
CA HIS A 41 -4.96 -14.64 -9.32
C HIS A 41 -5.68 -14.74 -7.97
N ASN A 42 -6.33 -13.67 -7.50
CA ASN A 42 -6.80 -13.47 -6.10
C ASN A 42 -8.07 -14.22 -5.69
N VAL A 43 -8.23 -15.48 -6.12
CA VAL A 43 -9.47 -16.23 -5.93
C VAL A 43 -9.42 -17.26 -4.78
N THR A 44 -8.26 -17.57 -4.19
CA THR A 44 -8.13 -18.59 -3.11
C THR A 44 -6.91 -18.36 -2.20
N PRO A 45 -6.94 -18.68 -0.88
CA PRO A 45 -5.94 -18.25 0.10
C PRO A 45 -4.51 -18.76 -0.20
N TRP A 46 -3.56 -17.82 -0.21
CA TRP A 46 -2.27 -17.85 -0.93
C TRP A 46 -1.08 -18.43 -0.14
N PHE A 47 -1.28 -19.52 0.59
CA PHE A 47 -0.16 -20.14 1.33
C PHE A 47 0.92 -20.73 0.40
N ASN A 48 0.59 -20.98 -0.87
CA ASN A 48 1.48 -21.62 -1.85
C ASN A 48 2.39 -20.68 -2.65
N ASP A 49 2.29 -19.36 -2.48
CA ASP A 49 2.98 -18.42 -3.38
C ASP A 49 4.31 -17.85 -2.84
N HIS A 50 4.66 -18.16 -1.59
CA HIS A 50 5.83 -17.54 -0.94
C HIS A 50 7.17 -17.96 -1.56
N SER A 51 7.26 -19.17 -2.13
CA SER A 51 8.48 -19.61 -2.82
C SER A 51 8.76 -18.80 -4.08
N HIS A 52 7.73 -18.21 -4.69
CA HIS A 52 7.87 -17.45 -5.91
C HIS A 52 8.56 -16.09 -5.70
N TYR A 53 8.71 -15.63 -4.45
CA TYR A 53 9.56 -14.48 -4.11
C TYR A 53 11.04 -14.69 -4.46
N TYR A 54 11.46 -15.94 -4.65
CA TYR A 54 12.82 -16.29 -5.06
C TYR A 54 12.92 -16.68 -6.53
N ASN A 55 11.84 -16.51 -7.31
CA ASN A 55 11.92 -16.71 -8.74
C ASN A 55 12.88 -15.68 -9.34
N LYS A 56 13.84 -16.17 -10.14
CA LYS A 56 14.71 -15.31 -10.92
C LYS A 56 13.86 -14.44 -11.85
N GLY A 57 14.13 -13.16 -11.84
CA GLY A 57 13.38 -12.16 -12.61
C GLY A 57 12.22 -11.52 -11.87
N SER A 58 11.78 -12.05 -10.71
CA SER A 58 10.64 -11.48 -9.99
C SER A 58 10.94 -10.11 -9.36
N GLU A 59 9.91 -9.26 -9.26
CA GLU A 59 9.97 -8.00 -8.49
C GLU A 59 10.41 -8.24 -7.05
N ALA A 60 9.90 -9.29 -6.41
CA ALA A 60 10.24 -9.62 -5.04
C ALA A 60 11.75 -9.90 -4.87
N LEU A 61 12.33 -10.77 -5.71
CA LEU A 61 13.75 -11.10 -5.62
C LEU A 61 14.62 -9.88 -5.96
N HIS A 62 14.24 -9.11 -6.98
CA HIS A 62 14.92 -7.89 -7.39
C HIS A 62 14.95 -6.86 -6.25
N ASN A 63 13.78 -6.53 -5.71
CA ASN A 63 13.65 -5.51 -4.67
C ASN A 63 14.32 -5.92 -3.35
N MET A 64 14.21 -7.20 -2.96
CA MET A 64 14.96 -7.72 -1.82
C MET A 64 16.48 -7.63 -2.04
N THR A 65 16.95 -7.88 -3.27
CA THR A 65 18.37 -7.78 -3.61
C THR A 65 18.84 -6.34 -3.50
N GLU A 66 18.18 -5.39 -4.15
CA GLU A 66 18.50 -3.96 -4.07
C GLU A 66 18.54 -3.46 -2.62
N ILE A 67 17.58 -3.86 -1.78
CA ILE A 67 17.59 -3.52 -0.35
C ILE A 67 18.80 -4.15 0.35
N ALA A 68 19.03 -5.46 0.16
CA ALA A 68 20.09 -6.20 0.84
C ALA A 68 21.50 -5.70 0.48
N VAL A 69 21.71 -5.23 -0.76
CA VAL A 69 23.01 -4.68 -1.21
C VAL A 69 23.16 -3.18 -0.93
N GLY A 70 22.17 -2.54 -0.29
CA GLY A 70 22.25 -1.14 0.13
C GLY A 70 21.80 -0.13 -0.93
N HIS A 71 21.11 -0.59 -1.97
CA HIS A 71 20.61 0.21 -3.09
C HIS A 71 19.10 0.48 -3.03
N GLY A 72 18.44 0.24 -1.90
CA GLY A 72 16.97 0.39 -1.77
C GLY A 72 16.40 1.76 -2.17
N ASN A 73 17.22 2.82 -2.22
CA ASN A 73 16.79 4.13 -2.74
C ASN A 73 16.52 4.13 -4.26
N ASN A 74 17.07 3.17 -5.01
CA ASN A 74 16.85 3.02 -6.46
C ASN A 74 15.42 2.61 -6.79
N LEU A 75 14.74 1.90 -5.88
CA LEU A 75 13.40 1.37 -6.08
C LEU A 75 12.39 2.46 -6.46
N ALA A 76 12.56 3.68 -5.97
CA ALA A 76 11.72 4.82 -6.36
C ALA A 76 11.87 5.17 -7.86
N GLY A 77 13.11 5.19 -8.36
CA GLY A 77 13.42 5.47 -9.76
C GLY A 77 12.97 4.33 -10.70
N GLU A 78 12.92 3.11 -10.19
CA GLU A 78 12.48 1.91 -10.92
C GLU A 78 10.97 1.70 -10.88
N GLY A 79 10.23 2.52 -10.14
CA GLY A 79 8.78 2.33 -9.94
C GLY A 79 8.44 1.10 -9.09
N MET A 80 9.41 0.62 -8.30
CA MET A 80 9.32 -0.59 -7.48
C MET A 80 8.79 -0.34 -6.07
N LEU A 81 8.37 0.89 -5.76
CA LEU A 81 7.66 1.19 -4.53
C LEU A 81 6.20 0.75 -4.62
N ALA A 82 5.71 0.13 -3.55
CA ALA A 82 4.30 -0.20 -3.38
C ALA A 82 3.59 0.93 -2.63
N PRO A 83 2.35 1.29 -2.99
CA PRO A 83 1.57 2.29 -2.26
C PRO A 83 1.33 1.84 -0.81
N PRO A 84 1.16 2.76 0.16
CA PRO A 84 0.78 2.39 1.51
C PRO A 84 -0.60 1.72 1.52
N ARG A 85 -0.84 0.87 2.52
CA ARG A 85 -2.19 0.46 2.88
C ARG A 85 -2.95 1.65 3.44
N ALA A 86 -4.24 1.65 3.20
CA ALA A 86 -5.15 2.68 3.70
C ALA A 86 -6.33 2.03 4.42
N GLU A 87 -6.99 2.80 5.27
CA GLU A 87 -8.28 2.44 5.81
C GLU A 87 -9.37 2.70 4.75
N GLU A 88 -10.32 1.76 4.61
CA GLU A 88 -11.45 1.91 3.69
C GLU A 88 -12.30 3.12 4.09
N ARG A 89 -12.62 3.98 3.11
CA ARG A 89 -13.38 5.22 3.29
C ARG A 89 -14.74 5.10 2.65
N ILE A 90 -15.78 5.15 3.48
CA ILE A 90 -17.17 5.21 3.02
C ILE A 90 -17.61 6.66 3.08
N SER A 91 -18.06 7.20 1.95
CA SER A 91 -18.54 8.58 1.88
C SER A 91 -19.89 8.73 1.19
N THR A 92 -20.65 9.75 1.59
CA THR A 92 -21.86 10.16 0.88
C THR A 92 -21.49 10.95 -0.38
N PRO A 93 -22.27 10.83 -1.49
CA PRO A 93 -22.03 11.62 -2.69
C PRO A 93 -22.02 13.12 -2.39
N THR A 94 -21.14 13.88 -3.05
CA THR A 94 -21.03 15.34 -2.90
C THR A 94 -22.08 16.10 -3.71
N GLN A 95 -22.65 15.47 -4.73
CA GLN A 95 -23.66 16.06 -5.59
C GLN A 95 -24.53 15.01 -6.28
N VAL A 96 -25.72 15.41 -6.70
CA VAL A 96 -26.61 14.63 -7.58
C VAL A 96 -26.90 15.45 -8.83
N HIS A 97 -26.67 14.84 -9.99
CA HIS A 97 -27.05 15.43 -11.27
C HIS A 97 -28.50 15.11 -11.58
N THR A 98 -29.31 16.15 -11.78
CA THR A 98 -30.72 16.03 -12.18
C THR A 98 -30.95 16.73 -13.52
N PRO A 99 -32.05 16.43 -14.24
CA PRO A 99 -32.41 17.16 -15.46
C PRO A 99 -32.62 18.68 -15.25
N LEU A 100 -32.79 19.13 -14.00
CA LEU A 100 -33.00 20.53 -13.62
C LEU A 100 -31.71 21.22 -13.14
N GLY A 101 -30.58 20.50 -13.11
CA GLY A 101 -29.29 21.00 -12.64
C GLY A 101 -28.62 20.08 -11.62
N THR A 102 -27.43 20.48 -11.18
CA THR A 102 -26.65 19.77 -10.17
C THR A 102 -27.03 20.25 -8.77
N ILE A 103 -27.44 19.34 -7.90
CA ILE A 103 -27.81 19.63 -6.51
C ILE A 103 -26.64 19.20 -5.62
N PRO A 104 -26.01 20.12 -4.87
CA PRO A 104 -24.97 19.76 -3.90
C PRO A 104 -25.59 19.01 -2.72
N LEU A 105 -24.89 17.99 -2.23
CA LEU A 105 -25.29 17.20 -1.06
C LEU A 105 -24.30 17.39 0.10
N PRO A 106 -24.77 17.28 1.36
CA PRO A 106 -23.87 17.23 2.50
C PRO A 106 -22.98 15.98 2.40
N HIS A 107 -21.67 16.21 2.44
CA HIS A 107 -20.66 15.17 2.39
C HIS A 107 -20.28 14.71 3.79
N VAL A 108 -20.46 13.43 4.07
CA VAL A 108 -20.00 12.76 5.28
C VAL A 108 -19.08 11.64 4.84
N GLU A 109 -17.87 11.61 5.38
CA GLU A 109 -16.89 10.55 5.19
C GLU A 109 -16.65 9.86 6.53
N ILE A 110 -16.65 8.53 6.52
CA ILE A 110 -16.36 7.69 7.66
C ILE A 110 -15.24 6.73 7.25
N THR A 111 -14.23 6.64 8.09
CA THR A 111 -13.15 5.68 7.95
C THR A 111 -13.49 4.41 8.72
N THR A 112 -13.42 3.26 8.06
CA THR A 112 -13.73 1.96 8.66
C THR A 112 -12.45 1.28 9.15
N PRO A 113 -12.52 0.33 10.11
CA PRO A 113 -11.34 -0.41 10.57
C PRO A 113 -10.86 -1.48 9.57
N VAL A 114 -11.35 -1.46 8.34
CA VAL A 114 -10.97 -2.41 7.29
C VAL A 114 -9.76 -1.85 6.55
N THR A 115 -8.65 -2.58 6.58
CA THR A 115 -7.45 -2.25 5.81
C THR A 115 -7.65 -2.65 4.35
N VAL A 116 -7.35 -1.73 3.44
CA VAL A 116 -7.27 -1.93 2.00
C VAL A 116 -5.81 -1.96 1.60
N ASP A 117 -5.41 -3.03 0.91
CA ASP A 117 -4.07 -3.13 0.32
C ASP A 117 -4.16 -2.90 -1.19
N PRO A 118 -3.59 -1.80 -1.73
CA PRO A 118 -3.58 -1.53 -3.16
C PRO A 118 -2.89 -2.61 -4.00
N GLU A 119 -2.01 -3.41 -3.39
CA GLU A 119 -1.37 -4.53 -4.06
C GLU A 119 -2.26 -5.79 -4.12
N TRP A 120 -3.33 -5.85 -3.32
CA TRP A 120 -4.23 -7.01 -3.24
C TRP A 120 -4.88 -7.34 -4.57
N ASP A 121 -5.39 -6.37 -5.33
CA ASP A 121 -6.01 -6.62 -6.64
C ASP A 121 -5.20 -6.02 -7.79
N ARG A 122 -3.88 -5.91 -7.60
CA ARG A 122 -3.02 -5.32 -8.63
C ARG A 122 -3.13 -6.16 -9.92
N PRO A 123 -3.37 -5.53 -11.09
CA PRO A 123 -3.50 -6.25 -12.35
C PRO A 123 -2.30 -7.17 -12.60
N GLY A 124 -2.53 -8.44 -12.88
CA GLY A 124 -1.45 -9.43 -13.03
C GLY A 124 -0.46 -9.11 -14.15
N ASP A 125 -0.91 -8.39 -15.20
CA ASP A 125 -0.10 -7.88 -16.30
C ASP A 125 0.79 -6.69 -15.91
N SER A 126 0.50 -6.03 -14.79
CA SER A 126 1.37 -4.99 -14.20
C SER A 126 2.43 -5.56 -13.26
N VAL A 127 2.41 -6.88 -12.99
CA VAL A 127 3.44 -7.58 -12.22
C VAL A 127 4.55 -8.05 -13.16
N THR A 128 5.73 -7.48 -13.01
CA THR A 128 6.89 -7.75 -13.88
C THR A 128 7.69 -8.96 -13.39
N ASN A 129 8.36 -9.66 -14.31
CA ASN A 129 9.14 -10.87 -14.01
C ASN A 129 10.42 -11.02 -14.85
N ASP A 130 10.93 -9.91 -15.36
CA ASP A 130 12.06 -9.80 -16.29
C ASP A 130 13.25 -9.01 -15.70
N HIS A 131 13.32 -8.88 -14.37
CA HIS A 131 14.40 -8.17 -13.67
C HIS A 131 15.75 -8.89 -13.80
N GLU A 132 16.79 -8.16 -14.23
CA GLU A 132 18.13 -8.71 -14.40
C GLU A 132 18.94 -8.69 -13.09
N PHE A 133 19.74 -9.72 -12.86
CA PHE A 133 20.69 -9.81 -11.74
C PHE A 133 22.09 -9.83 -12.32
N LYS A 134 22.83 -8.72 -12.18
CA LYS A 134 24.19 -8.54 -12.73
C LYS A 134 25.22 -8.40 -11.62
#